data_AF-A0A7C2XCE4-F1
#
_entry.id   AF-A0A7C2XCE4-F1
#
_cell.length_a   1.000
_cell.length_b   1.000
_cell.length_c   1.000
_cell.angle_alpha   90.00
_cell.angle_beta   90.00
_cell.angle_gamma   90.00
#
_symmetry.space_group_name_H-M   'P 1'
#
loop_
_entity.id
_entity.type
_entity.pdbx_description
1 polymer ?
#
loop_
_entity_poly.entity_id
_entity_poly.type
_entity_poly.pdbx_seq_one_letter_code
_entity_poly.pdbx_strand_id
1 'polypeptide(L)'
;MHRLRYRQRANRLLSGMPSFHVPATTVDFLRVDATIDVPLLEVRELSKGFTHREGFLWQRNRVIHALEGIDLNIQPGQSLGVVGEAGSGKTTLARCVSGSLVPTHGQVYIDGEDIAGRNRHGFRGKLPYVFKLPQDNRRYLKSDLPVQAQVAEALAVQRLRGPAAAKVVVELVEMVGLQRTDLTRSPREISSGGLQRTALACILARSYPHYPRLLVLDEPTTDLDRAAQASFTNLLNELRIQHHLTYLVLTRDWTTARSLSDWIAILYSGRVIEIGLKAAIERNPRHPYTQALISSMADFAPPQEVRNPLYSNSLATRPRGSGCIYYRDCPKAYGVCSKVEPQLEELGAGHRVACLLVN
;
A
#
# COMPACT_ATOMS: atom_id res chain seq x y z
N MET A 1 25.00 -45.39 9.17
CA MET A 1 23.77 -46.12 8.78
C MET A 1 22.45 -45.59 9.40
N HIS A 2 22.43 -44.40 10.04
CA HIS A 2 21.21 -43.87 10.69
C HIS A 2 20.53 -42.67 10.00
N ARG A 3 21.05 -42.18 8.85
CA ARG A 3 20.46 -41.03 8.10
C ARG A 3 19.66 -41.40 6.84
N LEU A 4 19.64 -42.68 6.44
CA LEU A 4 18.92 -43.13 5.24
C LEU A 4 17.50 -43.66 5.51
N ARG A 5 17.14 -43.94 6.77
CA ARG A 5 15.83 -44.50 7.14
C ARG A 5 14.75 -43.44 7.44
N TYR A 6 15.09 -42.17 7.57
CA TYR A 6 14.11 -41.09 7.79
C TYR A 6 13.46 -40.61 6.48
N ARG A 7 14.16 -40.74 5.35
CA ARG A 7 13.69 -40.28 4.03
C ARG A 7 12.65 -41.21 3.38
N GLN A 8 12.57 -42.46 3.80
CA GLN A 8 11.61 -43.44 3.25
C GLN A 8 10.27 -43.49 4.01
N ARG A 9 10.15 -42.86 5.18
CA ARG A 9 8.88 -42.79 5.94
C ARG A 9 8.03 -41.56 5.58
N ALA A 10 8.64 -40.50 5.04
CA ALA A 10 7.93 -39.31 4.56
C ALA A 10 7.20 -39.52 3.22
N ASN A 11 7.72 -40.41 2.34
CA ASN A 11 7.11 -40.68 1.04
C ASN A 11 5.90 -41.64 1.08
N ARG A 12 5.56 -42.21 2.24
CA ARG A 12 4.39 -43.10 2.42
C ARG A 12 3.18 -42.41 3.06
N LEU A 13 3.31 -41.15 3.48
CA LEU A 13 2.23 -40.34 4.06
C LEU A 13 1.65 -39.31 3.07
N LEU A 14 2.19 -39.24 1.84
CA LEU A 14 1.72 -38.36 0.77
C LEU A 14 0.87 -39.08 -0.30
N SER A 15 0.62 -40.38 -0.14
CA SER A 15 -0.10 -41.21 -1.13
C SER A 15 -1.59 -41.44 -0.79
N GLY A 16 -2.19 -40.60 0.06
CA GLY A 16 -3.58 -40.78 0.51
C GLY A 16 -4.36 -39.49 0.81
N MET A 17 -3.92 -38.33 0.29
CA MET A 17 -4.71 -37.11 0.42
C MET A 17 -5.67 -36.97 -0.78
N PRO A 18 -6.97 -36.74 -0.55
CA PRO A 18 -7.91 -36.51 -1.64
C PRO A 18 -7.47 -35.27 -2.42
N SER A 19 -7.43 -35.40 -3.75
CA SER A 19 -7.18 -34.31 -4.69
C SER A 19 -8.25 -33.24 -4.51
N PHE A 20 -7.91 -32.17 -3.79
CA PHE A 20 -8.71 -30.94 -3.78
C PHE A 20 -8.61 -30.30 -5.16
N HIS A 21 -9.59 -30.60 -6.00
CA HIS A 21 -9.92 -29.81 -7.18
C HIS A 21 -10.34 -28.41 -6.71
N VAL A 22 -9.44 -27.44 -6.83
CA VAL A 22 -9.81 -26.03 -6.82
C VAL A 22 -10.42 -25.76 -8.19
N PRO A 23 -11.73 -25.48 -8.32
CA PRO A 23 -12.29 -25.12 -9.60
C PRO A 23 -11.63 -23.83 -10.06
N ALA A 24 -11.02 -23.87 -11.25
CA ALA A 24 -10.58 -22.68 -11.96
C ALA A 24 -11.83 -21.95 -12.47
N THR A 25 -12.52 -21.22 -11.60
CA THR A 25 -13.49 -20.22 -12.02
C THR A 25 -12.72 -18.98 -12.43
N THR A 26 -12.48 -18.87 -13.73
CA THR A 26 -12.16 -17.62 -14.42
C THR A 26 -13.29 -16.64 -14.10
N VAL A 27 -13.01 -15.65 -13.27
CA VAL A 27 -13.93 -14.54 -13.03
C VAL A 27 -13.51 -13.43 -13.98
N ASP A 28 -14.31 -13.23 -15.03
CA ASP A 28 -14.21 -12.10 -15.95
C ASP A 28 -14.53 -10.81 -15.19
N PHE A 29 -13.58 -9.88 -15.11
CA PHE A 29 -13.74 -8.64 -14.33
C PHE A 29 -14.25 -7.42 -15.13
N LEU A 30 -14.75 -7.60 -16.35
CA LEU A 30 -15.35 -6.51 -17.13
C LEU A 30 -16.60 -6.90 -17.95
N ARG A 31 -17.42 -7.84 -17.45
CA ARG A 31 -18.85 -7.84 -17.78
C ARG A 31 -19.66 -7.66 -16.51
N VAL A 32 -20.47 -6.61 -16.53
CA VAL A 32 -21.56 -6.34 -15.61
C VAL A 32 -22.54 -7.50 -15.72
N ASP A 33 -22.34 -8.53 -14.92
CA ASP A 33 -23.42 -9.43 -14.52
C ASP A 33 -23.92 -8.99 -13.15
N ALA A 34 -25.23 -8.72 -13.12
CA ALA A 34 -25.94 -8.04 -12.06
C ALA A 34 -25.98 -8.85 -10.75
N THR A 35 -24.95 -8.70 -9.93
CA THR A 35 -25.07 -8.59 -8.48
C THR A 35 -24.14 -7.47 -8.01
N ILE A 36 -24.73 -6.42 -7.46
CA ILE A 36 -24.10 -5.17 -7.03
C ILE A 36 -22.96 -5.47 -6.03
N ASP A 37 -21.70 -5.23 -6.42
CA ASP A 37 -20.63 -5.00 -5.43
C ASP A 37 -19.92 -3.69 -5.77
N VAL A 38 -20.33 -2.65 -5.07
CA VAL A 38 -19.67 -1.34 -5.12
C VAL A 38 -18.31 -1.51 -4.45
N PRO A 39 -17.18 -1.18 -5.13
CA PRO A 39 -15.87 -1.30 -4.51
C PRO A 39 -15.79 -0.44 -3.25
N LEU A 40 -15.06 -0.94 -2.23
CA LEU A 40 -14.87 -0.16 -1.01
C LEU A 40 -14.04 1.11 -1.29
N LEU A 41 -12.99 0.99 -2.09
CA LEU A 41 -12.22 2.13 -2.59
C LEU A 41 -12.29 2.14 -4.11
N GLU A 42 -12.65 3.28 -4.67
CA GLU A 42 -12.55 3.53 -6.10
C GLU A 42 -11.89 4.90 -6.34
N VAL A 43 -10.82 4.89 -7.11
CA VAL A 43 -10.05 6.07 -7.49
C VAL A 43 -10.17 6.21 -9.00
N ARG A 44 -10.65 7.37 -9.47
CA ARG A 44 -10.89 7.65 -10.90
C ARG A 44 -10.09 8.85 -11.37
N GLU A 45 -9.24 8.64 -12.38
CA GLU A 45 -8.42 9.65 -13.06
C GLU A 45 -7.65 10.60 -12.11
N LEU A 46 -7.28 10.09 -10.93
CA LEU A 46 -6.79 10.92 -9.84
C LEU A 46 -5.47 11.58 -10.21
N SER A 47 -5.45 12.92 -10.17
CA SER A 47 -4.25 13.71 -10.49
C SER A 47 -3.99 14.75 -9.41
N LYS A 48 -2.72 14.96 -9.07
CA LYS A 48 -2.31 15.97 -8.09
C LYS A 48 -1.05 16.69 -8.56
N GLY A 49 -1.18 18.01 -8.75
CA GLY A 49 -0.07 18.93 -8.94
C GLY A 49 0.19 19.79 -7.70
N PHE A 50 1.46 20.12 -7.46
CA PHE A 50 1.90 21.11 -6.48
C PHE A 50 2.58 22.27 -7.19
N THR A 51 2.16 23.49 -6.88
CA THR A 51 2.83 24.71 -7.38
C THR A 51 3.99 25.04 -6.45
N HIS A 52 5.23 24.94 -6.94
CA HIS A 52 6.40 25.42 -6.21
C HIS A 52 6.62 26.91 -6.56
N ARG A 53 6.68 27.76 -5.54
CA ARG A 53 7.09 29.16 -5.67
C ARG A 53 8.58 29.24 -5.36
N GLU A 54 9.41 29.31 -6.37
CA GLU A 54 10.83 29.64 -6.24
C GLU A 54 11.04 31.15 -6.47
N GLY A 55 11.66 31.84 -5.50
CA GLY A 55 12.31 33.13 -5.70
C GLY A 55 11.47 34.41 -5.49
N PHE A 56 12.17 35.45 -5.01
CA PHE A 56 11.71 36.84 -4.94
C PHE A 56 11.80 37.46 -6.35
N LEU A 57 10.69 38.01 -6.85
CA LEU A 57 10.54 38.70 -8.14
C LEU A 57 10.70 37.83 -9.42
N TRP A 58 9.58 37.64 -10.14
CA TRP A 58 9.51 37.37 -11.59
C TRP A 58 9.95 35.99 -12.13
N GLN A 59 9.85 34.90 -11.37
CA GLN A 59 9.99 33.53 -11.93
C GLN A 59 8.65 32.78 -12.08
N ARG A 60 8.49 32.05 -13.20
CA ARG A 60 7.29 31.28 -13.56
C ARG A 60 7.03 30.19 -12.53
N ASN A 61 5.79 30.09 -12.03
CA ASN A 61 5.35 28.98 -11.17
C ASN A 61 5.62 27.64 -11.87
N ARG A 62 6.46 26.78 -11.29
CA ARG A 62 6.64 25.41 -11.77
C ARG A 62 5.62 24.51 -11.08
N VAL A 63 4.80 23.83 -11.87
CA VAL A 63 3.90 22.78 -11.38
C VAL A 63 4.67 21.47 -11.39
N ILE A 64 4.72 20.81 -10.24
CA ILE A 64 5.23 19.44 -10.08
C ILE A 64 4.02 18.51 -9.99
N HIS A 65 3.84 17.66 -10.99
CA HIS A 65 2.79 16.63 -11.00
C HIS A 65 3.27 15.45 -10.16
N ALA A 66 2.63 15.25 -9.01
CA ALA A 66 2.93 14.14 -8.10
C ALA A 66 2.10 12.89 -8.40
N LEU A 67 0.90 13.06 -8.98
CA LEU A 67 0.03 11.99 -9.46
C LEU A 67 -0.63 12.41 -10.76
N GLU A 68 -0.86 11.45 -11.63
CA GLU A 68 -1.41 11.69 -12.95
C GLU A 68 -2.23 10.50 -13.44
N GLY A 69 -3.56 10.70 -13.55
CA GLY A 69 -4.46 9.71 -14.13
C GLY A 69 -4.43 8.36 -13.40
N ILE A 70 -4.46 8.36 -12.07
CA ILE A 70 -4.44 7.11 -11.29
C ILE A 70 -5.86 6.53 -11.23
N ASP A 71 -6.00 5.29 -11.69
CA ASP A 71 -7.22 4.48 -11.56
C ASP A 71 -6.94 3.24 -10.72
N LEU A 72 -7.63 3.09 -9.58
CA LEU A 72 -7.44 1.98 -8.64
C LEU A 72 -8.77 1.60 -7.98
N ASN A 73 -9.02 0.30 -7.88
CA ASN A 73 -10.19 -0.24 -7.19
C ASN A 73 -9.76 -1.27 -6.15
N ILE A 74 -10.42 -1.29 -4.99
CA ILE A 74 -10.23 -2.29 -3.94
C ILE A 74 -11.60 -2.76 -3.45
N GLN A 75 -11.84 -4.07 -3.53
CA GLN A 75 -13.03 -4.71 -2.98
C GLN A 75 -12.94 -4.86 -1.45
N PRO A 76 -14.08 -4.93 -0.74
CA PRO A 76 -14.08 -5.21 0.69
C PRO A 76 -13.27 -6.47 1.05
N GLY A 77 -12.40 -6.38 2.05
CA GLY A 77 -11.53 -7.48 2.52
C GLY A 77 -10.32 -7.79 1.62
N GLN A 78 -10.22 -7.14 0.46
CA GLN A 78 -9.09 -7.27 -0.45
C GLN A 78 -7.92 -6.37 0.00
N SER A 79 -6.72 -6.69 -0.45
CA SER A 79 -5.57 -5.80 -0.29
C SER A 79 -4.86 -5.48 -1.60
N LEU A 80 -4.54 -4.20 -1.77
CA LEU A 80 -3.79 -3.67 -2.91
C LEU A 80 -2.47 -3.06 -2.43
N GLY A 81 -1.37 -3.55 -2.99
CA GLY A 81 -0.02 -3.02 -2.79
C GLY A 81 0.37 -2.06 -3.89
N VAL A 82 0.71 -0.82 -3.55
CA VAL A 82 1.29 0.17 -4.45
C VAL A 82 2.79 0.24 -4.20
N VAL A 83 3.57 -0.26 -5.17
CA VAL A 83 5.02 -0.36 -5.07
C VAL A 83 5.68 0.69 -5.94
N GLY A 84 6.69 1.37 -5.42
CA GLY A 84 7.50 2.30 -6.21
C GLY A 84 8.60 2.96 -5.40
N GLU A 85 9.50 3.68 -6.06
CA GLU A 85 10.61 4.38 -5.42
C GLU A 85 10.21 5.60 -4.57
N ALA A 86 11.18 6.14 -3.83
CA ALA A 86 11.00 7.41 -3.15
C ALA A 86 10.65 8.50 -4.17
N GLY A 87 9.64 9.33 -3.85
CA GLY A 87 9.18 10.38 -4.77
C GLY A 87 8.25 9.93 -5.90
N SER A 88 7.91 8.63 -6.02
CA SER A 88 7.02 8.15 -7.09
C SER A 88 5.54 8.58 -6.95
N GLY A 89 5.15 9.21 -5.84
CA GLY A 89 3.79 9.69 -5.60
C GLY A 89 2.99 8.92 -4.54
N LYS A 90 3.53 7.82 -3.98
CA LYS A 90 2.86 6.99 -2.96
C LYS A 90 2.23 7.79 -1.81
N THR A 91 3.03 8.56 -1.06
CA THR A 91 2.51 9.36 0.06
C THR A 91 1.46 10.39 -0.37
N THR A 92 1.56 10.93 -1.59
CA THR A 92 0.52 11.81 -2.16
C THR A 92 -0.79 11.06 -2.37
N LEU A 93 -0.72 9.85 -2.95
CA LEU A 93 -1.88 8.97 -3.14
C LEU A 93 -2.51 8.61 -1.79
N ALA A 94 -1.70 8.21 -0.81
CA ALA A 94 -2.15 7.90 0.54
C ALA A 94 -2.94 9.06 1.17
N ARG A 95 -2.47 10.30 1.00
CA ARG A 95 -3.13 11.50 1.54
C ARG A 95 -4.41 11.86 0.79
N CYS A 96 -4.48 11.64 -0.52
CA CYS A 96 -5.70 11.80 -1.29
C CYS A 96 -6.77 10.80 -0.85
N VAL A 97 -6.40 9.51 -0.76
CA VAL A 97 -7.30 8.43 -0.32
C VAL A 97 -7.75 8.62 1.13
N SER A 98 -6.87 9.10 2.02
CA SER A 98 -7.24 9.39 3.42
C SER A 98 -7.98 10.71 3.61
N GLY A 99 -8.36 11.42 2.53
CA GLY A 99 -9.05 12.71 2.58
C GLY A 99 -8.24 13.85 3.21
N SER A 100 -6.93 13.69 3.37
CA SER A 100 -6.04 14.68 3.98
C SER A 100 -5.36 15.60 2.95
N LEU A 101 -5.59 15.34 1.67
CA LEU A 101 -5.14 16.15 0.55
C LEU A 101 -6.20 16.13 -0.55
N VAL A 102 -6.59 17.31 -1.06
CA VAL A 102 -7.56 17.40 -2.15
C VAL A 102 -6.84 17.20 -3.49
N PRO A 103 -7.33 16.30 -4.36
CA PRO A 103 -6.76 16.13 -5.70
C PRO A 103 -6.98 17.37 -6.57
N THR A 104 -6.12 17.56 -7.58
CA THR A 104 -6.29 18.62 -8.58
C THR A 104 -7.38 18.25 -9.59
N HIS A 105 -7.41 16.99 -10.04
CA HIS A 105 -8.45 16.41 -10.90
C HIS A 105 -8.75 14.97 -10.46
N GLY A 106 -9.88 14.43 -10.92
CA GLY A 106 -10.35 13.09 -10.56
C GLY A 106 -11.11 13.03 -9.24
N GLN A 107 -11.53 11.83 -8.88
CA GLN A 107 -12.40 11.55 -7.73
C GLN A 107 -11.87 10.39 -6.91
N VAL A 108 -12.24 10.36 -5.63
CA VAL A 108 -12.02 9.22 -4.75
C VAL A 108 -13.35 8.89 -4.09
N TYR A 109 -13.80 7.66 -4.26
CA TYR A 109 -15.01 7.12 -3.68
C TYR A 109 -14.66 6.12 -2.58
N ILE A 110 -15.35 6.24 -1.44
CA ILE A 110 -15.32 5.24 -0.37
C ILE A 110 -16.75 4.75 -0.17
N ASP A 111 -16.99 3.46 -0.37
CA ASP A 111 -18.32 2.87 -0.27
C ASP A 111 -19.35 3.59 -1.16
N GLY A 112 -18.92 3.98 -2.37
CA GLY A 112 -19.73 4.76 -3.33
C GLY A 112 -19.86 6.26 -3.03
N GLU A 113 -19.37 6.76 -1.89
CA GLU A 113 -19.42 8.19 -1.56
C GLU A 113 -18.17 8.94 -2.03
N ASP A 114 -18.32 10.02 -2.80
CA ASP A 114 -17.20 10.89 -3.20
C ASP A 114 -16.64 11.68 -2.00
N ILE A 115 -15.42 11.35 -1.59
CA ILE A 115 -14.72 12.00 -0.48
C ILE A 115 -13.87 13.20 -0.95
N ALA A 116 -13.50 13.26 -2.23
CA ALA A 116 -12.73 14.37 -2.80
C ALA A 116 -13.60 15.62 -2.95
N GLY A 117 -14.87 15.45 -3.33
CA GLY A 117 -15.87 16.51 -3.40
C GLY A 117 -16.21 17.11 -2.03
N ARG A 118 -16.33 16.28 -0.98
CA ARG A 118 -16.64 16.73 0.40
C ARG A 118 -15.65 17.78 0.93
N ASN A 119 -14.36 17.62 0.68
CA ASN A 119 -13.34 18.55 1.15
C ASN A 119 -13.37 19.92 0.44
N ARG A 120 -14.02 20.06 -0.73
CA ARG A 120 -14.10 21.35 -1.45
C ARG A 120 -14.92 22.40 -0.70
N HIS A 121 -15.83 21.98 0.18
CA HIS A 121 -16.67 22.86 1.01
C HIS A 121 -16.16 23.02 2.44
N GLY A 122 -14.87 22.77 2.70
CA GLY A 122 -14.28 22.95 4.04
C GLY A 122 -14.61 21.84 5.04
N PHE A 123 -15.21 20.73 4.59
CA PHE A 123 -15.47 19.57 5.44
C PHE A 123 -14.16 18.83 5.74
N ARG A 124 -13.51 19.19 6.85
CA ARG A 124 -12.36 18.47 7.45
C ARG A 124 -12.81 17.27 8.30
N GLY A 125 -13.95 16.65 7.98
CA GLY A 125 -14.43 15.48 8.71
C GLY A 125 -13.51 14.30 8.44
N LYS A 126 -12.98 13.68 9.50
CA LYS A 126 -12.33 12.38 9.41
C LYS A 126 -13.34 11.39 8.83
N LEU A 127 -12.99 10.71 7.74
CA LEU A 127 -13.79 9.59 7.25
C LEU A 127 -13.80 8.53 8.35
N PRO A 128 -14.95 8.23 8.97
CA PRO A 128 -14.98 7.39 10.16
C PRO A 128 -14.50 5.96 9.91
N TYR A 129 -14.32 5.56 8.64
CA TYR A 129 -13.95 4.22 8.23
C TYR A 129 -12.58 4.11 7.54
N VAL A 130 -11.90 5.23 7.27
CA VAL A 130 -10.58 5.27 6.61
C VAL A 130 -9.53 5.78 7.57
N PHE A 131 -8.54 4.95 7.87
CA PHE A 131 -7.43 5.36 8.74
C PHE A 131 -6.11 5.13 8.05
N LYS A 132 -5.19 6.06 8.30
CA LYS A 132 -3.83 6.00 7.79
C LYS A 132 -2.88 5.65 8.93
N LEU A 133 -2.10 4.59 8.76
CA LEU A 133 -0.89 4.37 9.55
C LEU A 133 0.24 5.16 8.86
N PRO A 134 0.72 6.27 9.46
CA PRO A 134 1.72 7.10 8.83
C PRO A 134 3.12 6.48 8.91
N GLN A 135 3.96 6.79 7.93
CA GLN A 135 5.37 6.43 7.93
C GLN A 135 6.10 6.93 9.20
N ASP A 136 5.89 8.18 9.60
CA ASP A 136 6.49 8.77 10.80
C ASP A 136 5.57 8.60 12.03
N ASN A 137 5.70 7.46 12.69
CA ASN A 137 4.94 7.15 13.90
C ASN A 137 5.36 8.01 15.10
N ARG A 138 6.59 8.54 15.13
CA ARG A 138 7.06 9.40 16.23
C ARG A 138 6.33 10.74 16.24
N ARG A 139 5.98 11.28 15.07
CA ARG A 139 5.13 12.48 14.96
C ARG A 139 3.65 12.20 15.18
N TYR A 140 3.21 10.96 14.97
CA TYR A 140 1.83 10.55 15.22
C TYR A 140 1.54 10.36 16.71
N LEU A 141 2.51 9.85 17.45
CA LEU A 141 2.42 9.57 18.89
C LEU A 141 2.85 10.78 19.73
N LYS A 142 2.27 10.93 20.92
CA LYS A 142 2.64 11.98 21.88
C LYS A 142 3.79 11.47 22.74
N SER A 143 4.97 12.11 22.63
CA SER A 143 6.22 11.60 23.21
C SER A 143 6.19 11.36 24.70
N ASP A 144 5.36 12.11 25.42
CA ASP A 144 5.34 12.12 26.88
C ASP A 144 4.14 11.35 27.45
N LEU A 145 3.26 10.80 26.60
CA LEU A 145 2.14 9.98 27.04
C LEU A 145 2.49 8.49 26.97
N PRO A 146 2.19 7.72 28.03
CA PRO A 146 2.37 6.27 27.99
C PRO A 146 1.40 5.61 27.00
N VAL A 147 1.72 4.41 26.52
CA VAL A 147 0.89 3.63 25.58
C VAL A 147 -0.58 3.62 25.97
N GLN A 148 -0.88 3.29 27.23
CA GLN A 148 -2.26 3.20 27.72
C GLN A 148 -3.02 4.54 27.59
N ALA A 149 -2.35 5.67 27.84
CA ALA A 149 -2.96 6.98 27.75
C ALA A 149 -3.23 7.37 26.30
N GLN A 150 -2.30 7.06 25.39
CA GLN A 150 -2.47 7.32 23.96
C GLN A 150 -3.64 6.52 23.37
N VAL A 151 -3.73 5.24 23.72
CA VAL A 151 -4.83 4.37 23.28
C VAL A 151 -6.16 4.81 23.93
N ALA A 152 -6.15 5.18 25.21
CA ALA A 152 -7.35 5.70 25.89
C ALA A 152 -7.84 7.02 25.29
N GLU A 153 -6.95 7.95 24.94
CA GLU A 153 -7.31 9.20 24.25
C GLU A 153 -7.93 8.91 22.87
N ALA A 154 -7.35 7.95 22.14
CA ALA A 154 -7.86 7.53 20.85
C ALA A 154 -9.26 6.89 20.96
N LEU A 155 -9.46 6.08 22.00
CA LEU A 155 -10.73 5.43 22.33
C LEU A 155 -11.81 6.41 22.81
N ALA A 156 -11.42 7.52 23.45
CA ALA A 156 -12.36 8.51 23.97
C ALA A 156 -13.22 9.19 22.88
N VAL A 157 -12.78 9.13 21.60
CA VAL A 157 -13.60 9.55 20.44
C VAL A 157 -14.88 8.74 20.32
N GLN A 158 -14.85 7.48 20.79
CA GLN A 158 -16.00 6.57 20.85
C GLN A 158 -16.85 6.78 22.12
N ARG A 159 -16.62 7.86 22.87
CA ARG A 159 -17.30 8.21 24.13
C ARG A 159 -17.17 7.16 25.25
N LEU A 160 -16.24 6.20 25.11
CA LEU A 160 -15.93 5.20 26.13
C LEU A 160 -14.87 5.75 27.10
N ARG A 161 -15.15 5.73 28.41
CA ARG A 161 -14.27 6.24 29.47
C ARG A 161 -14.33 5.39 30.75
N GLY A 162 -13.41 5.63 31.67
CA GLY A 162 -13.40 4.99 32.99
C GLY A 162 -12.97 3.50 32.96
N PRO A 163 -13.41 2.68 33.93
CA PRO A 163 -12.97 1.28 34.06
C PRO A 163 -13.25 0.41 32.83
N ALA A 164 -14.35 0.68 32.11
CA ALA A 164 -14.66 -0.02 30.87
C ALA A 164 -13.64 0.29 29.76
N ALA A 165 -13.25 1.56 29.63
CA ALA A 165 -12.20 1.96 28.67
C ALA A 165 -10.85 1.34 29.00
N ALA A 166 -10.49 1.24 30.29
CA ALA A 166 -9.23 0.62 30.71
C ALA A 166 -9.12 -0.85 30.28
N LYS A 167 -10.22 -1.61 30.35
CA LYS A 167 -10.25 -3.00 29.86
C LYS A 167 -10.02 -3.07 28.35
N VAL A 168 -10.74 -2.25 27.58
CA VAL A 168 -10.61 -2.19 26.12
C VAL A 168 -9.21 -1.73 25.69
N VAL A 169 -8.58 -0.81 26.43
CA VAL A 169 -7.19 -0.41 26.17
C VAL A 169 -6.24 -1.59 26.29
N VAL A 170 -6.39 -2.42 27.33
CA VAL A 170 -5.57 -3.63 27.50
C VAL A 170 -5.81 -4.61 26.35
N GLU A 171 -7.08 -4.85 25.99
CA GLU A 171 -7.44 -5.74 24.87
C GLU A 171 -6.83 -5.28 23.54
N LEU A 172 -6.88 -3.98 23.23
CA LEU A 172 -6.33 -3.43 22.00
C LEU A 172 -4.80 -3.48 21.97
N VAL A 173 -4.14 -3.29 23.12
CA VAL A 173 -2.69 -3.39 23.26
C VAL A 173 -2.22 -4.84 23.08
N GLU A 174 -2.92 -5.80 23.69
CA GLU A 174 -2.65 -7.23 23.50
C GLU A 174 -2.93 -7.68 22.06
N MET A 175 -4.00 -7.17 21.44
CA MET A 175 -4.38 -7.45 20.05
C MET A 175 -3.29 -7.05 19.05
N VAL A 176 -2.58 -5.94 19.30
CA VAL A 176 -1.43 -5.54 18.48
C VAL A 176 -0.11 -6.20 18.93
N GLY A 177 -0.18 -7.20 19.80
CA GLY A 177 0.96 -7.99 20.29
C GLY A 177 1.95 -7.21 21.16
N LEU A 178 1.50 -6.15 21.83
CA LEU A 178 2.29 -5.50 22.90
C LEU A 178 2.04 -6.20 24.23
N GLN A 179 3.02 -6.12 25.14
CA GLN A 179 2.88 -6.68 26.48
C GLN A 179 2.18 -5.70 27.42
N ARG A 180 1.56 -6.21 28.49
CA ARG A 180 0.99 -5.34 29.54
C ARG A 180 2.03 -4.43 30.19
N THR A 181 3.28 -4.89 30.26
CA THR A 181 4.42 -4.09 30.75
C THR A 181 4.71 -2.88 29.86
N ASP A 182 4.27 -2.86 28.61
CA ASP A 182 4.41 -1.72 27.70
C ASP A 182 3.36 -0.63 27.95
N LEU A 183 2.27 -0.92 28.65
CA LEU A 183 1.17 0.02 28.91
C LEU A 183 1.64 1.32 29.56
N THR A 184 2.59 1.22 30.48
CA THR A 184 3.14 2.35 31.23
C THR A 184 4.35 2.99 30.55
N ARG A 185 4.85 2.42 29.46
CA ARG A 185 6.01 2.95 28.72
C ARG A 185 5.59 4.09 27.80
N SER A 186 6.43 5.10 27.73
CA SER A 186 6.34 6.22 26.78
C SER A 186 6.97 5.85 25.43
N PRO A 187 6.64 6.56 24.34
CA PRO A 187 7.30 6.37 23.04
C PRO A 187 8.83 6.43 23.03
N ARG A 188 9.47 7.04 24.05
CA ARG A 188 10.93 7.07 24.16
C ARG A 188 11.53 5.76 24.67
N GLU A 189 10.71 4.92 25.30
CA GLU A 189 11.12 3.69 25.99
C GLU A 189 10.78 2.41 25.22
N ILE A 190 10.05 2.52 24.10
CA ILE A 190 9.62 1.38 23.29
C ILE A 190 10.44 1.31 22.00
N SER A 191 10.63 0.09 21.49
CA SER A 191 11.28 -0.15 20.20
C SER A 191 10.50 0.47 19.03
N SER A 192 11.13 0.62 17.87
CA SER A 192 10.45 1.09 16.65
C SER A 192 9.24 0.22 16.29
N GLY A 193 9.35 -1.11 16.42
CA GLY A 193 8.23 -2.03 16.26
C GLY A 193 7.12 -1.81 17.29
N GLY A 194 7.48 -1.51 18.55
CA GLY A 194 6.52 -1.15 19.60
C GLY A 194 5.77 0.16 19.31
N LEU A 195 6.45 1.14 18.72
CA LEU A 195 5.83 2.39 18.25
C LEU A 195 4.81 2.14 17.14
N GLN A 196 5.14 1.30 16.16
CA GLN A 196 4.20 0.94 15.09
C GLN A 196 2.97 0.23 15.63
N ARG A 197 3.15 -0.74 16.54
CA ARG A 197 2.05 -1.45 17.20
C ARG A 197 1.19 -0.49 18.02
N THR A 198 1.80 0.44 18.75
CA THR A 198 1.07 1.48 19.52
C THR A 198 0.24 2.37 18.61
N ALA A 199 0.79 2.82 17.47
CA ALA A 199 0.08 3.62 16.49
C ALA A 199 -1.11 2.84 15.88
N LEU A 200 -0.91 1.55 15.58
CA LEU A 200 -1.97 0.65 15.11
C LEU A 200 -3.07 0.48 16.18
N ALA A 201 -2.74 0.28 17.45
CA ALA A 201 -3.71 0.19 18.54
C ALA A 201 -4.55 1.47 18.66
N CYS A 202 -3.92 2.64 18.52
CA CYS A 202 -4.64 3.92 18.52
C CYS A 202 -5.59 4.05 17.31
N ILE A 203 -5.24 3.50 16.14
CA ILE A 203 -6.13 3.47 14.98
C ILE A 203 -7.34 2.57 15.23
N LEU A 204 -7.11 1.36 15.74
CA LEU A 204 -8.18 0.41 16.07
C LEU A 204 -9.11 0.96 17.17
N ALA A 205 -8.54 1.60 18.20
CA ALA A 205 -9.29 2.26 19.27
C ALA A 205 -10.29 3.30 18.74
N ARG A 206 -9.95 4.00 17.66
CA ARG A 206 -10.80 5.02 17.05
C ARG A 206 -11.97 4.47 16.26
N SER A 207 -12.06 3.16 16.04
CA SER A 207 -13.20 2.50 15.38
C SER A 207 -13.96 1.56 16.31
N TYR A 208 -13.46 1.33 17.53
CA TYR A 208 -14.04 0.41 18.50
C TYR A 208 -15.53 0.70 18.79
N PRO A 209 -16.41 -0.32 18.96
CA PRO A 209 -16.14 -1.76 18.94
C PRO A 209 -16.06 -2.38 17.53
N HIS A 210 -16.18 -1.55 16.50
CA HIS A 210 -16.00 -1.97 15.11
C HIS A 210 -14.53 -1.87 14.70
N TYR A 211 -14.30 -2.16 13.43
CA TYR A 211 -12.99 -2.05 12.80
C TYR A 211 -13.03 -1.08 11.62
N PRO A 212 -11.89 -0.46 11.28
CA PRO A 212 -11.79 0.38 10.09
C PRO A 212 -12.10 -0.46 8.84
N ARG A 213 -12.90 0.07 7.92
CA ARG A 213 -13.19 -0.64 6.66
C ARG A 213 -11.98 -0.61 5.74
N LEU A 214 -11.24 0.50 5.71
CA LEU A 214 -10.02 0.68 4.92
C LEU A 214 -8.86 1.19 5.80
N LEU A 215 -7.75 0.44 5.80
CA LEU A 215 -6.47 0.90 6.34
C LEU A 215 -5.51 1.26 5.21
N VAL A 216 -5.07 2.51 5.21
CA VAL A 216 -3.99 3.01 4.34
C VAL A 216 -2.67 2.86 5.10
N LEU A 217 -1.83 1.95 4.64
CA LEU A 217 -0.54 1.65 5.26
C LEU A 217 0.57 2.31 4.45
N ASP A 218 1.06 3.47 4.89
CA ASP A 218 2.08 4.24 4.15
C ASP A 218 3.47 3.94 4.72
N GLU A 219 4.22 3.11 4.00
CA GLU A 219 5.53 2.58 4.38
C GLU A 219 5.52 1.91 5.77
N PRO A 220 4.63 0.92 6.00
CA PRO A 220 4.33 0.40 7.33
C PRO A 220 5.49 -0.34 7.99
N THR A 221 6.54 -0.69 7.26
CA THR A 221 7.70 -1.45 7.76
C THR A 221 9.00 -0.65 7.72
N THR A 222 8.91 0.65 7.43
CA THR A 222 10.08 1.54 7.42
C THR A 222 10.67 1.68 8.82
N ASP A 223 12.00 1.80 8.89
CA ASP A 223 12.81 1.91 10.11
C ASP A 223 12.73 0.70 11.08
N LEU A 224 12.17 -0.42 10.62
CA LEU A 224 12.20 -1.69 11.34
C LEU A 224 13.36 -2.58 10.85
N ASP A 225 13.96 -3.33 11.76
CA ASP A 225 14.85 -4.43 11.40
C ASP A 225 14.07 -5.61 10.77
N ARG A 226 14.78 -6.53 10.09
CA ARG A 226 14.14 -7.65 9.36
C ARG A 226 13.23 -8.52 10.24
N ALA A 227 13.57 -8.73 11.50
CA ALA A 227 12.77 -9.56 12.40
C ALA A 227 11.48 -8.83 12.84
N ALA A 228 11.60 -7.54 13.18
CA ALA A 228 10.47 -6.68 13.51
C ALA A 228 9.54 -6.48 12.29
N GLN A 229 10.09 -6.33 11.08
CA GLN A 229 9.30 -6.26 9.84
C GLN A 229 8.47 -7.52 9.63
N ALA A 230 9.06 -8.70 9.74
CA ALA A 230 8.35 -9.97 9.60
C ALA A 230 7.25 -10.11 10.67
N SER A 231 7.59 -9.79 11.92
CA SER A 231 6.64 -9.84 13.04
C SER A 231 5.45 -8.90 12.86
N PHE A 232 5.70 -7.66 12.41
CA PHE A 232 4.64 -6.67 12.20
C PHE A 232 3.78 -7.00 10.97
N THR A 233 4.40 -7.51 9.91
CA THR A 233 3.70 -7.96 8.70
C THR A 233 2.77 -9.14 9.00
N ASN A 234 3.21 -10.10 9.83
CA ASN A 234 2.36 -11.21 10.28
C ASN A 234 1.17 -10.71 11.09
N LEU A 235 1.38 -9.78 12.03
CA LEU A 235 0.31 -9.14 12.79
C LEU A 235 -0.74 -8.50 11.85
N LEU A 236 -0.29 -7.73 10.85
CA LEU A 236 -1.20 -7.10 9.90
C LEU A 236 -2.00 -8.14 9.10
N ASN A 237 -1.37 -9.24 8.66
CA ASN A 237 -2.08 -10.31 7.97
C ASN A 237 -3.10 -11.02 8.88
N GLU A 238 -2.76 -11.28 10.15
CA GLU A 238 -3.68 -11.84 11.13
C GLU A 238 -4.91 -10.94 11.33
N LEU A 239 -4.69 -9.65 11.57
CA LEU A 239 -5.78 -8.68 11.73
C LEU A 239 -6.65 -8.57 10.47
N ARG A 240 -6.02 -8.58 9.30
CA ARG A 240 -6.72 -8.54 8.01
C ARG A 240 -7.69 -9.71 7.86
N ILE A 241 -7.21 -10.93 8.12
CA ILE A 241 -8.00 -12.16 7.98
C ILE A 241 -9.08 -12.22 9.06
N GLN A 242 -8.73 -11.98 10.32
CA GLN A 242 -9.65 -12.12 11.45
C GLN A 242 -10.76 -11.06 11.46
N HIS A 243 -10.48 -9.86 10.98
CA HIS A 243 -11.41 -8.73 11.04
C HIS A 243 -11.88 -8.25 9.66
N HIS A 244 -11.62 -9.02 8.60
CA HIS A 244 -11.99 -8.71 7.21
C HIS A 244 -11.59 -7.28 6.79
N LEU A 245 -10.39 -6.85 7.17
CA LEU A 245 -9.91 -5.50 6.88
C LEU A 245 -9.50 -5.37 5.41
N THR A 246 -9.74 -4.20 4.83
CA THR A 246 -9.28 -3.85 3.48
C THR A 246 -8.03 -3.02 3.57
N TYR A 247 -6.96 -3.36 2.85
CA TYR A 247 -5.69 -2.65 2.91
C TYR A 247 -5.32 -1.97 1.58
N LEU A 248 -4.92 -0.69 1.67
CA LEU A 248 -4.10 -0.03 0.66
C LEU A 248 -2.68 0.09 1.23
N VAL A 249 -1.78 -0.78 0.78
CA VAL A 249 -0.39 -0.82 1.24
C VAL A 249 0.45 -0.02 0.27
N LEU A 250 1.14 1.02 0.73
CA LEU A 250 2.08 1.78 -0.10
C LEU A 250 3.47 1.54 0.43
N THR A 251 4.36 1.00 -0.40
CA THR A 251 5.71 0.70 0.04
C THR A 251 6.74 0.73 -1.07
N ARG A 252 7.99 0.90 -0.70
CA ARG A 252 9.16 0.68 -1.57
C ARG A 252 9.75 -0.73 -1.45
N ASP A 253 9.27 -1.56 -0.52
CA ASP A 253 9.76 -2.92 -0.31
C ASP A 253 8.82 -3.96 -0.94
N TRP A 254 9.34 -4.70 -1.92
CA TRP A 254 8.63 -5.80 -2.56
C TRP A 254 8.20 -6.89 -1.57
N THR A 255 9.00 -7.18 -0.55
CA THR A 255 8.69 -8.24 0.44
C THR A 255 7.45 -7.89 1.23
N THR A 256 7.38 -6.65 1.73
CA THR A 256 6.18 -6.10 2.40
C THR A 256 4.96 -6.13 1.46
N ALA A 257 5.11 -5.67 0.21
CA ALA A 257 4.01 -5.66 -0.75
C ALA A 257 3.50 -7.08 -1.04
N ARG A 258 4.40 -8.03 -1.32
CA ARG A 258 4.08 -9.43 -1.57
C ARG A 258 3.38 -10.09 -0.38
N SER A 259 3.79 -9.75 0.84
CA SER A 259 3.22 -10.36 2.04
C SER A 259 1.83 -9.85 2.39
N LEU A 260 1.57 -8.55 2.19
CA LEU A 260 0.31 -7.92 2.63
C LEU A 260 -0.76 -7.79 1.53
N SER A 261 -0.39 -7.99 0.27
CA SER A 261 -1.24 -7.63 -0.88
C SER A 261 -1.74 -8.84 -1.67
N ASP A 262 -2.99 -8.77 -2.14
CA ASP A 262 -3.52 -9.71 -3.15
C ASP A 262 -3.19 -9.23 -4.56
N TRP A 263 -3.29 -7.91 -4.76
CA TRP A 263 -2.99 -7.21 -6.01
C TRP A 263 -1.82 -6.27 -5.83
N ILE A 264 -1.06 -6.04 -6.89
CA ILE A 264 0.07 -5.13 -6.90
C ILE A 264 -0.07 -4.16 -8.06
N ALA A 265 0.06 -2.87 -7.77
CA ALA A 265 0.20 -1.78 -8.71
C ALA A 265 1.61 -1.18 -8.59
N ILE A 266 2.31 -1.05 -9.71
CA ILE A 266 3.64 -0.46 -9.80
C ILE A 266 3.48 1.02 -10.17
N LEU A 267 3.91 1.90 -9.27
CA LEU A 267 3.82 3.34 -9.39
C LEU A 267 5.20 3.93 -9.72
N TYR A 268 5.31 4.57 -10.89
CA TYR A 268 6.52 5.25 -11.34
C TYR A 268 6.18 6.68 -11.77
N SER A 269 6.90 7.66 -11.23
CA SER A 269 6.72 9.10 -11.54
C SER A 269 5.26 9.56 -11.58
N GLY A 270 4.48 9.17 -10.57
CA GLY A 270 3.09 9.58 -10.41
C GLY A 270 2.08 8.83 -11.27
N ARG A 271 2.45 7.74 -11.95
CA ARG A 271 1.57 6.96 -12.82
C ARG A 271 1.67 5.46 -12.53
N VAL A 272 0.56 4.74 -12.67
CA VAL A 272 0.55 3.27 -12.61
C VAL A 272 1.04 2.73 -13.95
N ILE A 273 2.14 2.00 -13.93
CA ILE A 273 2.76 1.44 -15.15
C ILE A 273 2.47 -0.05 -15.33
N GLU A 274 2.07 -0.74 -14.27
CA GLU A 274 1.69 -2.14 -14.29
C GLU A 274 0.81 -2.45 -13.09
N ILE A 275 -0.25 -3.25 -13.26
CA ILE A 275 -1.13 -3.67 -12.17
C ILE A 275 -1.66 -5.06 -12.45
N GLY A 276 -1.79 -5.89 -11.42
CA GLY A 276 -2.37 -7.23 -11.55
C GLY A 276 -2.37 -7.99 -10.25
N LEU A 277 -2.83 -9.25 -10.30
CA LEU A 277 -2.67 -10.19 -9.20
C LEU A 277 -1.18 -10.31 -8.83
N LYS A 278 -0.88 -10.35 -7.53
CA LYS A 278 0.47 -10.52 -7.01
C LYS A 278 1.23 -11.65 -7.72
N ALA A 279 0.58 -12.81 -7.88
CA ALA A 279 1.18 -13.97 -8.51
C ALA A 279 1.49 -13.75 -10.00
N ALA A 280 0.69 -12.96 -10.72
CA ALA A 280 0.93 -12.64 -12.13
C ALA A 280 2.12 -11.69 -12.28
N ILE A 281 2.15 -10.61 -11.49
CA ILE A 281 3.24 -9.64 -11.47
C ILE A 281 4.57 -10.29 -11.06
N GLU A 282 4.54 -11.19 -10.08
CA GLU A 282 5.75 -11.88 -9.61
C GLU A 282 6.29 -12.88 -10.63
N ARG A 283 5.43 -13.68 -11.26
CA ARG A 283 5.87 -14.73 -12.18
C ARG A 283 6.24 -14.19 -13.55
N ASN A 284 5.55 -13.16 -14.02
CA ASN A 284 5.72 -12.64 -15.37
C ASN A 284 5.56 -11.12 -15.42
N PRO A 285 6.45 -10.36 -14.75
CA PRO A 285 6.43 -8.91 -14.82
C PRO A 285 6.69 -8.45 -16.26
N ARG A 286 5.84 -7.56 -16.76
CA ARG A 286 5.81 -7.17 -18.17
C ARG A 286 6.58 -5.88 -18.42
N HIS A 287 6.42 -4.89 -17.55
CA HIS A 287 7.12 -3.62 -17.70
C HIS A 287 8.60 -3.78 -17.35
N PRO A 288 9.55 -3.25 -18.16
CA PRO A 288 10.98 -3.36 -17.87
C PRO A 288 11.39 -2.78 -16.50
N TYR A 289 10.73 -1.73 -16.04
CA TYR A 289 10.90 -1.21 -14.67
C TYR A 289 10.49 -2.24 -13.61
N THR A 290 9.35 -2.92 -13.76
CA THR A 290 8.90 -3.94 -12.81
C THR A 290 9.87 -5.12 -12.77
N GLN A 291 10.37 -5.54 -13.94
CA GLN A 291 11.41 -6.55 -14.05
C GLN A 291 12.66 -6.15 -13.26
N ALA A 292 13.14 -4.91 -13.45
CA ALA A 292 14.29 -4.38 -12.72
C ALA A 292 14.03 -4.33 -11.20
N LEU A 293 12.87 -3.82 -10.78
CA LEU A 293 12.48 -3.69 -9.38
C LEU A 293 12.49 -5.05 -8.67
N ILE A 294 11.78 -6.04 -9.22
CA ILE A 294 11.70 -7.39 -8.63
C ILE A 294 13.09 -8.04 -8.61
N SER A 295 13.87 -7.91 -9.69
CA SER A 295 15.22 -8.51 -9.76
C SER A 295 16.19 -7.92 -8.73
N SER A 296 16.09 -6.62 -8.45
CA SER A 296 16.95 -5.93 -7.47
C SER A 296 16.61 -6.26 -6.02
N MET A 297 15.40 -6.76 -5.77
CA MET A 297 14.89 -7.06 -4.42
C MET A 297 14.87 -8.56 -4.11
N ALA A 298 15.04 -9.42 -5.11
CA ALA A 298 15.26 -10.84 -4.89
C ALA A 298 16.72 -11.08 -4.48
N ASP A 299 16.94 -11.62 -3.28
CA ASP A 299 18.24 -12.13 -2.79
C ASP A 299 18.85 -13.28 -3.67
N PHE A 300 18.38 -13.45 -4.92
CA PHE A 300 18.70 -14.56 -5.83
C PHE A 300 19.44 -14.17 -7.12
N ALA A 301 19.76 -12.90 -7.35
CA ALA A 301 20.55 -12.51 -8.53
C ALA A 301 22.05 -12.39 -8.18
N PRO A 302 22.97 -13.08 -8.88
CA PRO A 302 24.39 -12.74 -8.80
C PRO A 302 24.56 -11.27 -9.27
N PRO A 303 25.55 -10.53 -8.74
CA PRO A 303 25.75 -9.13 -9.10
C PRO A 303 26.21 -9.07 -10.56
N GLN A 304 25.27 -8.96 -11.49
CA GLN A 304 25.55 -8.39 -12.79
C GLN A 304 25.61 -6.88 -12.60
N GLU A 305 26.61 -6.25 -13.22
CA GLU A 305 26.74 -4.79 -13.33
C GLU A 305 25.55 -4.22 -14.13
N VAL A 306 24.37 -4.23 -13.52
CA VAL A 306 23.25 -3.44 -14.00
C VAL A 306 23.61 -2.02 -13.59
N ARG A 307 24.02 -1.20 -14.56
CA ARG A 307 24.08 0.27 -14.40
C ARG A 307 22.84 0.69 -13.64
N ASN A 308 23.01 1.11 -12.39
CA ASN A 308 21.93 1.31 -11.43
C ASN A 308 20.88 2.26 -12.04
N PRO A 309 19.72 1.78 -12.56
CA PRO A 309 18.74 2.62 -13.24
C PRO A 309 17.95 3.50 -12.26
N LEU A 310 18.20 3.30 -10.96
CA LEU A 310 17.43 3.80 -9.82
C LEU A 310 17.82 5.23 -9.38
N TYR A 311 18.65 5.91 -10.15
CA TYR A 311 19.04 7.31 -9.93
C TYR A 311 18.81 8.14 -11.19
N SER A 312 17.58 8.19 -11.69
CA SER A 312 17.22 9.25 -12.63
C SER A 312 16.68 10.46 -11.86
N ASN A 313 17.14 11.66 -12.25
CA ASN A 313 16.67 12.97 -11.81
C ASN A 313 15.19 13.22 -12.25
N SER A 314 14.28 12.32 -11.89
CA SER A 314 12.91 12.20 -12.40
C SER A 314 11.88 13.08 -11.67
N LEU A 315 12.31 14.25 -11.18
CA LEU A 315 11.39 15.34 -10.81
C LEU A 315 11.19 16.33 -11.97
N ALA A 316 11.78 16.05 -13.14
CA ALA A 316 11.49 16.79 -14.36
C ALA A 316 10.07 16.43 -14.85
N THR A 317 9.10 17.25 -14.44
CA THR A 317 7.75 17.26 -15.00
C THR A 317 7.82 17.32 -16.52
N ARG A 318 7.56 16.19 -17.17
CA ARG A 318 7.36 16.14 -18.62
C ARG A 318 5.91 16.51 -18.92
N PRO A 319 5.64 17.22 -20.02
CA PRO A 319 4.28 17.44 -20.48
C PRO A 319 3.58 16.10 -20.73
N ARG A 320 2.27 16.03 -20.45
CA ARG A 320 1.41 14.90 -20.88
C ARG A 320 1.65 14.61 -22.36
N GLY A 321 1.69 13.34 -22.75
CA GLY A 321 1.79 12.92 -24.15
C GLY A 321 3.20 12.90 -24.74
N SER A 322 4.26 13.10 -23.93
CA SER A 322 5.65 13.20 -24.43
C SER A 322 6.44 11.88 -24.45
N GLY A 323 5.73 10.75 -24.60
CA GLY A 323 6.32 9.42 -24.65
C GLY A 323 6.20 8.64 -23.32
N CYS A 324 6.74 7.42 -23.31
CA CYS A 324 6.88 6.61 -22.11
C CYS A 324 7.72 7.34 -21.06
N ILE A 325 7.23 7.36 -19.82
CA ILE A 325 7.88 8.04 -18.68
C ILE A 325 9.20 7.40 -18.25
N TYR A 326 9.41 6.12 -18.57
CA TYR A 326 10.60 5.34 -18.18
C TYR A 326 11.64 5.22 -19.33
N TYR A 327 11.37 5.77 -20.52
CA TYR A 327 12.16 5.45 -21.73
C TYR A 327 13.66 5.77 -21.65
N ARG A 328 14.08 6.75 -20.83
CA ARG A 328 15.51 7.14 -20.69
C ARG A 328 16.32 6.11 -19.92
N ASP A 329 15.67 5.48 -18.95
CA ASP A 329 16.29 4.50 -18.05
C ASP A 329 15.98 3.06 -18.50
N CYS A 330 15.04 2.89 -19.44
CA CYS A 330 14.60 1.60 -19.93
C CYS A 330 15.66 0.95 -20.83
N PRO A 331 16.18 -0.25 -20.48
CA PRO A 331 17.17 -0.96 -21.29
C PRO A 331 16.59 -1.51 -22.61
N LYS A 332 15.25 -1.54 -22.73
CA LYS A 332 14.52 -2.01 -23.91
C LYS A 332 13.86 -0.87 -24.70
N ALA A 333 14.25 0.38 -24.43
CA ALA A 333 13.69 1.53 -25.14
C ALA A 333 14.06 1.52 -26.62
N TYR A 334 13.11 1.92 -27.45
CA TYR A 334 13.30 2.14 -28.89
C TYR A 334 12.65 3.46 -29.30
N GLY A 335 12.88 3.92 -30.54
CA GLY A 335 12.59 5.29 -30.97
C GLY A 335 11.16 5.78 -30.68
N VAL A 336 10.17 4.89 -30.76
CA VAL A 336 8.74 5.21 -30.52
C VAL A 336 8.46 5.56 -29.06
N CYS A 337 9.19 4.96 -28.10
CA CYS A 337 9.00 5.21 -26.67
C CYS A 337 9.20 6.68 -26.27
N SER A 338 9.97 7.45 -27.06
CA SER A 338 10.19 8.88 -26.82
C SER A 338 9.03 9.77 -27.28
N LYS A 339 8.10 9.24 -28.09
CA LYS A 339 7.04 9.99 -28.77
C LYS A 339 5.64 9.54 -28.38
N VAL A 340 5.44 8.26 -28.11
CA VAL A 340 4.13 7.67 -27.82
C VAL A 340 4.05 7.30 -26.34
N GLU A 341 3.00 7.81 -25.69
CA GLU A 341 2.69 7.48 -24.30
C GLU A 341 1.92 6.16 -24.25
N PRO A 342 2.47 5.10 -23.64
CA PRO A 342 1.76 3.83 -23.52
C PRO A 342 0.56 3.98 -22.57
N GLN A 343 -0.58 3.41 -22.96
CA GLN A 343 -1.76 3.30 -22.10
C GLN A 343 -1.72 1.99 -21.31
N LEU A 344 -2.44 1.93 -20.19
CA LEU A 344 -2.61 0.67 -19.43
C LEU A 344 -3.47 -0.31 -20.24
N GLU A 345 -2.83 -1.25 -20.91
CA GLU A 345 -3.50 -2.26 -21.73
C GLU A 345 -3.64 -3.59 -20.99
N GLU A 346 -4.77 -4.28 -21.18
CA GLU A 346 -5.07 -5.55 -20.53
C GLU A 346 -4.47 -6.74 -21.29
N LEU A 347 -3.73 -7.57 -20.57
CA LEU A 347 -3.06 -8.77 -21.07
C LEU A 347 -3.84 -10.06 -20.75
N GLY A 348 -4.96 -9.92 -20.05
CA GLY A 348 -5.79 -11.02 -19.53
C GLY A 348 -5.68 -11.18 -18.01
N ALA A 349 -6.73 -11.76 -17.42
CA ALA A 349 -6.85 -12.03 -15.98
C ALA A 349 -6.60 -10.79 -15.08
N GLY A 350 -6.97 -9.60 -15.55
CA GLY A 350 -6.80 -8.33 -14.84
C GLY A 350 -5.35 -7.82 -14.76
N HIS A 351 -4.40 -8.45 -15.45
CA HIS A 351 -3.03 -7.93 -15.57
C HIS A 351 -2.99 -6.85 -16.65
N ARG A 352 -2.72 -5.61 -16.26
CA ARG A 352 -2.57 -4.46 -17.15
C ARG A 352 -1.17 -3.89 -17.11
N VAL A 353 -0.67 -3.39 -18.24
CA VAL A 353 0.66 -2.79 -18.35
C VAL A 353 0.66 -1.60 -19.30
N ALA A 354 1.41 -0.55 -18.95
CA ALA A 354 1.68 0.58 -19.82
C ALA A 354 3.06 0.45 -20.47
N CYS A 355 3.17 -0.42 -21.49
CA CYS A 355 4.43 -0.62 -22.21
C CYS A 355 4.20 -0.97 -23.68
N LEU A 356 4.84 -0.20 -24.58
CA LEU A 356 4.70 -0.39 -26.04
C LEU A 356 5.31 -1.71 -26.57
N LEU A 357 6.06 -2.45 -25.75
CA LEU A 357 6.61 -3.76 -26.13
C LEU A 357 5.60 -4.90 -26.04
N VAL A 358 4.43 -4.63 -25.45
CA VAL A 358 3.40 -5.64 -25.19
C VAL A 358 2.25 -5.53 -26.19
N ASN A 359 2.30 -4.52 -27.06
CA ASN A 359 1.38 -4.30 -28.17
C ASN A 359 1.76 -5.08 -29.43
#